data_AF-A0A238L711-F1
#
_entry.id   AF-A0A238L711-F1
#
_cell.length_a   1.000
_cell.length_b   1.000
_cell.length_c   1.000
_cell.angle_alpha   90.00
_cell.angle_beta   90.00
_cell.angle_gamma   90.00
#
_symmetry.space_group_name_H-M   'P 1'
#
loop_
_entity.id
_entity.type
_entity.pdbx_description
1 polymer ?
#
loop_
_entity_poly.entity_id
_entity_poly.type
_entity_poly.pdbx_seq_one_letter_code
_entity_poly.pdbx_strand_id
1 'polypeptide(L)'
;MKTIVTGIGLAFVATLAQAEPSLERGRYLVEGPAGCGNCHTPMGPQGFIAEQNLAGRLVEKNPGFTAISANITPGGDVAGWTDAELVRAIREGIRPDGSVIGPPMPIVLYRGLSDDDAMSMVMYLRTVPAVDNDPGESVYNIPLPPTYGPPLTTVSAPPQGVTVDYGAYLAGPVAHCLECHTTFGEMGPMFDTHLGAGGFEFHGPWGTSVAANITSHPDGLAGYSDEELAKMITQGVRPDGSAMLPPMPYGYLAKMTADDLAAVILYLRSIPPLPDPS
;
A
#
# COMPACT_ATOMS: atom_id res chain seq x y z
N MET A 1 45.13 -14.04 -51.04
CA MET A 1 44.19 -12.97 -50.68
C MET A 1 42.94 -13.62 -50.09
N LYS A 2 42.73 -13.52 -48.77
CA LYS A 2 41.49 -13.97 -48.10
C LYS A 2 40.71 -12.72 -47.71
N THR A 3 39.58 -12.50 -48.35
CA THR A 3 38.67 -11.39 -48.08
C THR A 3 37.90 -11.70 -46.79
N ILE A 4 38.12 -10.90 -45.75
CA ILE A 4 37.31 -10.93 -44.52
C ILE A 4 36.09 -10.06 -44.78
N VAL A 5 34.90 -10.66 -44.70
CA VAL A 5 33.61 -9.96 -44.70
C VAL A 5 33.25 -9.70 -43.25
N THR A 6 33.27 -8.44 -42.84
CA THR A 6 32.83 -8.01 -41.52
C THR A 6 31.32 -7.76 -41.57
N GLY A 7 30.54 -8.67 -40.99
CA GLY A 7 29.10 -8.48 -40.80
C GLY A 7 28.83 -7.51 -39.67
N ILE A 8 28.16 -6.39 -39.97
CA ILE A 8 27.64 -5.46 -38.97
C ILE A 8 26.35 -6.08 -38.43
N GLY A 9 26.40 -6.65 -37.23
CA GLY A 9 25.20 -7.04 -36.49
C GLY A 9 24.57 -5.80 -35.86
N LEU A 10 23.36 -5.42 -36.30
CA LEU A 10 22.53 -4.48 -35.55
C LEU A 10 22.06 -5.17 -34.27
N ALA A 11 22.56 -4.73 -33.13
CA ALA A 11 21.99 -5.05 -31.84
C ALA A 11 20.69 -4.24 -31.67
N PHE A 12 19.55 -4.93 -31.63
CA PHE A 12 18.30 -4.33 -31.16
C PHE A 12 18.40 -4.15 -29.65
N VAL A 13 18.54 -2.90 -29.21
CA VAL A 13 18.31 -2.54 -27.82
C VAL A 13 16.80 -2.52 -27.64
N ALA A 14 16.26 -3.56 -26.98
CA ALA A 14 14.87 -3.55 -26.56
C ALA A 14 14.72 -2.47 -25.49
N THR A 15 14.16 -1.32 -25.86
CA THR A 15 13.65 -0.35 -24.90
C THR A 15 12.47 -1.01 -24.19
N LEU A 16 12.65 -1.36 -22.92
CA LEU A 16 11.55 -1.70 -22.03
C LEU A 16 10.65 -0.46 -21.97
N ALA A 17 9.51 -0.51 -22.63
CA ALA A 17 8.51 0.56 -22.53
C ALA A 17 8.09 0.64 -21.05
N GLN A 18 8.22 1.83 -20.44
CA GLN A 18 7.57 2.09 -19.17
C GLN A 18 6.06 1.93 -19.36
N ALA A 19 5.39 1.30 -18.40
CA ALA A 19 3.96 1.10 -18.47
C ALA A 19 3.26 2.44 -18.25
N GLU A 20 2.58 2.95 -19.28
CA GLU A 20 1.78 4.17 -19.20
C GLU A 20 0.59 4.02 -18.21
N PRO A 21 0.08 5.11 -17.64
CA PRO A 21 -1.10 5.08 -16.78
C PRO A 21 -2.30 4.42 -17.48
N SER A 22 -3.05 3.60 -16.74
CA SER A 22 -4.24 2.95 -17.30
C SER A 22 -5.34 2.72 -16.27
N LEU A 23 -6.59 2.70 -16.76
CA LEU A 23 -7.77 2.43 -15.95
C LEU A 23 -7.72 1.04 -15.30
N GLU A 24 -7.25 0.04 -16.03
CA GLU A 24 -7.15 -1.33 -15.53
C GLU A 24 -6.15 -1.44 -14.38
N ARG A 25 -4.97 -0.81 -14.52
CA ARG A 25 -3.98 -0.74 -13.45
C ARG A 25 -4.53 0.01 -12.23
N GLY A 26 -5.24 1.11 -12.45
CA GLY A 26 -5.90 1.87 -11.39
C GLY A 26 -6.89 1.04 -10.60
N ARG A 27 -7.79 0.34 -11.31
CA ARG A 27 -8.76 -0.57 -10.71
C ARG A 27 -8.07 -1.65 -9.89
N TYR A 28 -7.05 -2.29 -10.46
CA TYR A 28 -6.27 -3.32 -9.78
C TYR A 28 -5.71 -2.80 -8.46
N LEU A 29 -5.03 -1.66 -8.47
CA LEU A 29 -4.39 -1.09 -7.30
C LEU A 29 -5.42 -0.69 -6.23
N VAL A 30 -6.41 0.13 -6.60
CA VAL A 30 -7.40 0.71 -5.66
C VAL A 30 -8.27 -0.37 -5.03
N GLU A 31 -8.73 -1.33 -5.82
CA GLU A 31 -9.60 -2.40 -5.33
C GLU A 31 -8.84 -3.59 -4.75
N GLY A 32 -7.54 -3.70 -5.02
CA GLY A 32 -6.66 -4.80 -4.63
C GLY A 32 -5.56 -4.33 -3.68
N PRO A 33 -4.27 -4.44 -4.04
CA PRO A 33 -3.18 -4.35 -3.08
C PRO A 33 -3.07 -3.01 -2.35
N ALA A 34 -3.45 -1.87 -2.95
CA ALA A 34 -3.43 -0.58 -2.25
C ALA A 34 -4.55 -0.43 -1.23
N GLY A 35 -5.60 -1.24 -1.33
CA GLY A 35 -6.57 -1.43 -0.27
C GLY A 35 -7.32 -0.16 0.12
N CYS A 36 -7.56 0.78 -0.81
CA CYS A 36 -8.13 2.09 -0.49
C CYS A 36 -9.47 1.96 0.25
N GLY A 37 -10.31 1.01 -0.16
CA GLY A 37 -11.59 0.75 0.48
C GLY A 37 -11.50 0.20 1.92
N ASN A 38 -10.33 -0.26 2.39
CA ASN A 38 -10.18 -0.65 3.80
C ASN A 38 -10.47 0.50 4.76
N CYS A 39 -10.05 1.69 4.37
CA CYS A 39 -10.28 2.92 5.12
C CYS A 39 -11.43 3.72 4.52
N HIS A 40 -11.58 3.76 3.20
CA HIS A 40 -12.55 4.65 2.54
C HIS A 40 -13.95 4.04 2.37
N THR A 41 -14.26 2.84 2.86
CA THR A 41 -15.61 2.27 2.71
C THR A 41 -16.32 2.19 4.06
N PRO A 42 -17.52 2.80 4.23
CA PRO A 42 -18.37 2.66 5.41
C PRO A 42 -18.55 1.22 5.87
N MET A 43 -18.68 1.05 7.18
CA MET A 43 -18.97 -0.24 7.81
C MET A 43 -20.36 -0.21 8.46
N GLY A 44 -21.14 -1.25 8.17
CA GLY A 44 -22.35 -1.60 8.89
C GLY A 44 -22.13 -2.81 9.81
N PRO A 45 -23.20 -3.35 10.42
CA PRO A 45 -23.10 -4.49 11.33
C PRO A 45 -22.54 -5.77 10.69
N GLN A 46 -22.62 -5.88 9.35
CA GLN A 46 -22.13 -7.01 8.56
C GLN A 46 -20.75 -6.76 7.92
N GLY A 47 -20.06 -5.67 8.28
CA GLY A 47 -18.80 -5.26 7.67
C GLY A 47 -18.98 -4.14 6.64
N PHE A 48 -18.14 -4.09 5.61
CA PHE A 48 -18.17 -3.04 4.61
C PHE A 48 -19.52 -2.96 3.88
N ILE A 49 -20.02 -1.74 3.67
CA ILE A 49 -21.24 -1.46 2.89
C ILE A 49 -20.81 -1.30 1.43
N ALA A 50 -21.00 -2.34 0.62
CA ALA A 50 -20.51 -2.39 -0.75
C ALA A 50 -21.09 -1.28 -1.64
N GLU A 51 -22.34 -0.89 -1.40
CA GLU A 51 -23.04 0.19 -2.13
C GLU A 51 -22.45 1.58 -1.84
N GLN A 52 -21.67 1.70 -0.76
CA GLN A 52 -20.97 2.93 -0.36
C GLN A 52 -19.45 2.80 -0.51
N ASN A 53 -18.98 1.93 -1.40
CA ASN A 53 -17.55 1.73 -1.62
C ASN A 53 -16.83 3.07 -1.88
N LEU A 54 -15.74 3.31 -1.15
CA LEU A 54 -14.89 4.52 -1.23
C LEU A 54 -15.54 5.83 -0.76
N ALA A 55 -16.72 5.77 -0.13
CA ALA A 55 -17.47 6.94 0.31
C ALA A 55 -17.02 7.58 1.65
N GLY A 56 -15.88 7.15 2.21
CA GLY A 56 -15.32 7.65 3.46
C GLY A 56 -16.01 7.12 4.72
N ARG A 57 -15.35 7.17 5.88
CA ARG A 57 -15.90 6.71 7.17
C ARG A 57 -15.07 7.18 8.36
N LEU A 58 -15.59 6.98 9.56
CA LEU A 58 -14.76 6.95 10.79
C LEU A 58 -13.81 5.74 10.77
N VAL A 59 -12.51 5.98 10.63
CA VAL A 59 -11.49 4.93 10.59
C VAL A 59 -11.04 4.56 11.99
N GLU A 60 -10.72 5.57 12.80
CA GLU A 60 -10.19 5.37 14.15
C GLU A 60 -10.56 6.55 15.05
N LYS A 61 -10.77 6.25 16.34
CA LYS A 61 -10.91 7.26 17.38
C LYS A 61 -10.13 6.85 18.61
N ASN A 62 -9.15 7.66 18.98
CA ASN A 62 -8.32 7.49 20.17
C ASN A 62 -8.04 8.88 20.80
N PRO A 63 -7.32 8.96 21.93
CA PRO A 63 -7.02 10.26 22.57
C PRO A 63 -6.22 11.24 21.69
N GLY A 64 -5.38 10.72 20.80
CA GLY A 64 -4.54 11.51 19.90
C GLY A 64 -5.29 12.07 18.69
N PHE A 65 -6.26 11.34 18.15
CA PHE A 65 -7.02 11.80 16.99
C PHE A 65 -8.36 11.07 16.79
N THR A 66 -9.25 11.74 16.05
CA THR A 66 -10.38 11.12 15.35
C THR A 66 -10.07 11.16 13.86
N ALA A 67 -9.74 10.01 13.28
CA ALA A 67 -9.42 9.90 11.86
C ALA A 67 -10.67 9.51 11.08
N ILE A 68 -11.06 10.37 10.15
CA ILE A 68 -12.16 10.19 9.22
C ILE A 68 -11.57 10.18 7.81
N SER A 69 -11.77 9.08 7.09
CA SER A 69 -11.38 8.99 5.69
C SER A 69 -12.37 9.74 4.82
N ALA A 70 -11.86 10.46 3.82
CA ALA A 70 -12.68 11.24 2.90
C ALA A 70 -13.53 10.35 1.97
N ASN A 71 -14.64 10.91 1.48
CA ASN A 71 -15.32 10.36 0.32
C ASN A 71 -14.48 10.62 -0.94
N ILE A 72 -13.84 9.58 -1.46
CA ILE A 72 -12.95 9.67 -2.64
C ILE A 72 -13.64 9.26 -3.94
N THR A 73 -14.98 9.14 -3.92
CA THR A 73 -15.79 8.99 -5.14
C THR A 73 -16.06 10.36 -5.77
N PRO A 74 -16.57 10.42 -7.02
CA PRO A 74 -17.06 11.67 -7.61
C PRO A 74 -18.27 12.30 -6.89
N GLY A 75 -18.81 11.68 -5.84
CA GLY A 75 -19.83 12.27 -4.96
C GLY A 75 -19.27 13.07 -3.78
N GLY A 76 -17.96 13.01 -3.52
CA GLY A 76 -17.28 13.76 -2.47
C GLY A 76 -16.50 14.97 -2.98
N ASP A 77 -15.70 15.59 -2.10
CA ASP A 77 -14.94 16.82 -2.40
C ASP A 77 -13.92 16.64 -3.54
N VAL A 78 -13.40 15.42 -3.71
CA VAL A 78 -12.40 15.12 -4.74
C VAL A 78 -12.92 15.34 -6.16
N ALA A 79 -14.25 15.41 -6.35
CA ALA A 79 -14.87 15.74 -7.64
C ALA A 79 -14.46 17.13 -8.15
N GLY A 80 -14.22 18.08 -7.23
CA GLY A 80 -13.79 19.44 -7.56
C GLY A 80 -12.26 19.59 -7.70
N TRP A 81 -11.48 18.57 -7.34
CA TRP A 81 -10.02 18.63 -7.40
C TRP A 81 -9.54 18.27 -8.79
N THR A 82 -8.45 18.90 -9.23
CA THR A 82 -7.71 18.47 -10.42
C THR A 82 -7.02 17.13 -10.18
N ASP A 83 -6.66 16.43 -11.27
CA ASP A 83 -5.94 15.15 -11.15
C ASP A 83 -4.57 15.32 -10.46
N ALA A 84 -3.88 16.43 -10.71
CA ALA A 84 -2.62 16.76 -10.04
C ALA A 84 -2.80 16.99 -8.53
N GLU A 85 -3.88 17.65 -8.13
CA GLU A 85 -4.20 17.83 -6.71
C GLU A 85 -4.54 16.50 -6.03
N LEU A 86 -5.29 15.62 -6.70
CA LEU A 86 -5.60 14.30 -6.14
C LEU A 86 -4.35 13.39 -6.05
N VAL A 87 -3.48 13.41 -7.06
CA VAL A 87 -2.17 12.72 -7.00
C VAL A 87 -1.34 13.27 -5.83
N ARG A 88 -1.29 14.59 -5.65
CA ARG A 88 -0.56 15.24 -4.56
C ARG A 88 -1.13 14.89 -3.19
N ALA A 89 -2.46 14.80 -3.06
CA ALA A 89 -3.10 14.37 -1.84
C ALA A 89 -2.74 12.91 -1.49
N ILE A 90 -2.75 12.01 -2.47
CA ILE A 90 -2.39 10.59 -2.27
C ILE A 90 -0.92 10.45 -1.89
N ARG A 91 0.00 11.06 -2.66
CA ARG A 91 1.44 10.82 -2.53
C ARG A 91 2.13 11.69 -1.50
N GLU A 92 1.68 12.92 -1.33
CA GLU A 92 2.35 13.89 -0.45
C GLU A 92 1.51 14.23 0.79
N GLY A 93 0.26 13.77 0.84
CA GLY A 93 -0.64 14.05 1.96
C GLY A 93 -1.01 15.53 2.02
N ILE A 94 -1.04 16.26 0.90
CA ILE A 94 -1.35 17.69 0.87
C ILE A 94 -2.63 17.93 0.08
N ARG A 95 -3.64 18.50 0.75
CA ARG A 95 -4.91 18.91 0.14
C ARG A 95 -4.75 20.17 -0.72
N PRO A 96 -5.72 20.50 -1.60
CA PRO A 96 -5.70 21.74 -2.39
C PRO A 96 -5.56 23.02 -1.55
N ASP A 97 -6.13 23.04 -0.35
CA ASP A 97 -6.04 24.16 0.59
C ASP A 97 -4.69 24.27 1.31
N GLY A 98 -3.78 23.32 1.07
CA GLY A 98 -2.46 23.24 1.69
C GLY A 98 -2.43 22.53 3.04
N SER A 99 -3.58 22.09 3.58
CA SER A 99 -3.62 21.31 4.80
C SER A 99 -3.07 19.90 4.59
N VAL A 100 -2.51 19.33 5.65
CA VAL A 100 -1.89 17.99 5.63
C VAL A 100 -2.90 16.92 6.04
N ILE A 101 -2.90 15.79 5.34
CA ILE A 101 -3.63 14.57 5.70
C ILE A 101 -2.86 13.87 6.80
N GLY A 102 -3.44 13.73 7.99
CA GLY A 102 -2.80 13.05 9.11
C GLY A 102 -2.96 11.52 9.08
N PRO A 103 -2.50 10.82 10.13
CA PRO A 103 -2.65 9.37 10.26
C PRO A 103 -4.14 8.92 10.27
N PRO A 104 -4.43 7.66 9.94
CA PRO A 104 -3.50 6.57 9.66
C PRO A 104 -3.16 6.38 8.16
N MET A 105 -3.42 7.35 7.28
CA MET A 105 -3.07 7.21 5.86
C MET A 105 -1.53 7.09 5.71
N PRO A 106 -0.99 6.06 5.04
CA PRO A 106 0.44 5.75 5.02
C PRO A 106 1.22 6.63 4.02
N ILE A 107 1.16 7.95 4.19
CA ILE A 107 1.72 8.93 3.25
C ILE A 107 3.22 8.71 3.03
N VAL A 108 3.97 8.34 4.06
CA VAL A 108 5.43 8.09 3.96
C VAL A 108 5.74 7.02 2.91
N LEU A 109 4.92 5.97 2.83
CA LEU A 109 5.06 4.91 1.82
C LEU A 109 4.51 5.34 0.46
N TYR A 110 3.34 6.00 0.42
CA TYR A 110 2.75 6.48 -0.84
C TYR A 110 3.63 7.49 -1.59
N ARG A 111 4.56 8.17 -0.91
CA ARG A 111 5.58 8.99 -1.59
C ARG A 111 6.40 8.20 -2.61
N GLY A 112 6.59 6.91 -2.37
CA GLY A 112 7.27 5.98 -3.28
C GLY A 112 6.40 5.42 -4.39
N LEU A 113 5.10 5.74 -4.43
CA LEU A 113 4.22 5.34 -5.52
C LEU A 113 4.66 6.05 -6.81
N SER A 114 4.71 5.30 -7.92
CA SER A 114 5.13 5.87 -9.19
C SER A 114 4.12 6.88 -9.72
N ASP A 115 4.59 7.79 -10.57
CA ASP A 115 3.74 8.77 -11.26
C ASP A 115 2.63 8.04 -12.05
N ASP A 116 2.97 6.93 -12.71
CA ASP A 116 2.05 6.17 -13.55
C ASP A 116 0.98 5.43 -12.74
N ASP A 117 1.35 4.81 -11.61
CA ASP A 117 0.40 4.11 -10.75
C ASP A 117 -0.49 5.10 -9.99
N ALA A 118 0.05 6.23 -9.53
CA ALA A 118 -0.74 7.28 -8.90
C ALA A 118 -1.78 7.88 -9.86
N MET A 119 -1.36 8.16 -11.11
CA MET A 119 -2.29 8.62 -12.13
C MET A 119 -3.30 7.54 -12.50
N SER A 120 -2.89 6.28 -12.59
CA SER A 120 -3.80 5.15 -12.82
C SER A 120 -4.89 5.07 -11.74
N MET A 121 -4.51 5.20 -10.46
CA MET A 121 -5.46 5.25 -9.35
C MET A 121 -6.45 6.40 -9.52
N VAL A 122 -5.97 7.62 -9.83
CA VAL A 122 -6.84 8.78 -10.07
C VAL A 122 -7.79 8.53 -11.24
N MET A 123 -7.29 8.04 -12.38
CA MET A 123 -8.12 7.69 -13.54
C MET A 123 -9.24 6.73 -13.15
N TYR A 124 -8.95 5.72 -12.34
CA TYR A 124 -9.97 4.79 -11.85
C TYR A 124 -10.97 5.45 -10.89
N LEU A 125 -10.50 6.25 -9.93
CA LEU A 125 -11.36 7.00 -9.00
C LEU A 125 -12.31 7.95 -9.73
N ARG A 126 -11.95 8.49 -10.89
CA ARG A 126 -12.87 9.28 -11.73
C ARG A 126 -14.03 8.46 -12.32
N THR A 127 -13.90 7.15 -12.39
CA THR A 127 -14.89 6.25 -13.02
C THR A 127 -15.79 5.52 -12.03
N VAL A 128 -15.45 5.51 -10.73
CA VAL A 128 -16.27 4.82 -9.74
C VAL A 128 -17.62 5.52 -9.60
N PRO A 129 -18.70 4.79 -9.24
CA PRO A 129 -19.99 5.41 -8.99
C PRO A 129 -19.87 6.53 -7.95
N ALA A 130 -20.47 7.68 -8.23
CA ALA A 130 -20.61 8.74 -7.26
C ALA A 130 -21.50 8.27 -6.11
N VAL A 131 -21.02 8.40 -4.88
CA VAL A 131 -21.79 8.13 -3.67
C VAL A 131 -21.89 9.43 -2.90
N ASP A 132 -23.12 9.89 -2.64
CA ASP A 132 -23.37 11.03 -1.77
C ASP A 132 -23.27 10.57 -0.31
N ASN A 133 -22.15 10.92 0.33
CA ASN A 133 -21.88 10.65 1.73
C ASN A 133 -20.90 11.70 2.26
N ASP A 134 -21.29 12.36 3.34
CA ASP A 134 -20.41 13.23 4.12
C ASP A 134 -19.94 12.46 5.36
N PRO A 135 -18.69 11.94 5.37
CA PRO A 135 -18.17 11.21 6.52
C PRO A 135 -17.77 12.14 7.67
N GLY A 136 -17.72 13.46 7.45
CA GLY A 136 -17.17 14.45 8.37
C GLY A 136 -15.66 14.66 8.24
N GLU A 137 -15.11 15.43 9.17
CA GLU A 137 -13.69 15.85 9.17
C GLU A 137 -12.87 15.20 10.28
N SER A 138 -11.60 14.95 9.97
CA SER A 138 -10.65 14.45 10.97
C SER A 138 -10.30 15.53 12.00
N VAL A 139 -10.03 15.10 13.23
CA VAL A 139 -9.54 15.95 14.32
C VAL A 139 -8.23 15.38 14.85
N TYR A 140 -7.14 16.13 14.75
CA TYR A 140 -5.82 15.73 15.24
C TYR A 140 -5.44 16.56 16.47
N ASN A 141 -5.35 15.90 17.63
CA ASN A 141 -4.86 16.49 18.89
C ASN A 141 -3.35 16.24 19.10
N ILE A 142 -2.68 15.79 18.04
CA ILE A 142 -1.24 15.58 17.97
C ILE A 142 -0.64 16.55 16.95
N PRO A 143 0.63 16.93 17.08
CA PRO A 143 1.29 17.72 16.05
C PRO A 143 1.37 16.92 14.75
N LEU A 144 0.87 17.50 13.66
CA LEU A 144 1.14 17.02 12.31
C LEU A 144 2.41 17.71 11.76
N PRO A 145 3.21 17.03 10.93
CA PRO A 145 4.33 17.68 10.28
C PRO A 145 3.81 18.72 9.26
N PRO A 146 4.60 19.75 8.94
CA PRO A 146 4.23 20.72 7.90
C PRO A 146 4.16 20.07 6.50
N THR A 147 5.00 19.07 6.24
CA THR A 147 4.97 18.17 5.07
C THR A 147 5.56 16.81 5.44
N TYR A 148 5.27 15.76 4.66
CA TYR A 148 5.89 14.43 4.83
C TYR A 148 7.26 14.27 4.15
N GLY A 149 7.80 15.35 3.59
CA GLY A 149 9.07 15.37 2.87
C GLY A 149 9.17 16.54 1.90
N PRO A 150 10.26 16.62 1.12
CA PRO A 150 10.38 17.62 0.06
C PRO A 150 9.34 17.38 -1.05
N PRO A 151 8.97 18.43 -1.83
CA PRO A 151 8.10 18.27 -2.98
C PRO A 151 8.60 17.16 -3.92
N LEU A 152 7.70 16.28 -4.35
CA LEU A 152 8.03 15.23 -5.31
C LEU A 152 8.16 15.80 -6.72
N THR A 153 9.11 15.27 -7.49
CA THR A 153 9.26 15.58 -8.92
C THR A 153 8.72 14.43 -9.77
N THR A 154 9.49 13.36 -9.87
CA THR A 154 9.14 12.16 -10.64
C THR A 154 9.56 10.93 -9.87
N VAL A 155 8.69 9.93 -9.82
CA VAL A 155 9.02 8.59 -9.32
C VAL A 155 8.62 7.57 -10.37
N SER A 156 9.58 6.74 -10.79
CA SER A 156 9.34 5.65 -11.71
C SER A 156 9.15 4.35 -10.97
N ALA A 157 8.20 3.51 -11.42
CA ALA A 157 8.09 2.15 -10.93
C ALA A 157 9.25 1.29 -11.47
N PRO A 158 9.72 0.29 -10.71
CA PRO A 158 10.51 -0.79 -11.27
C PRO A 158 9.74 -1.53 -12.37
N PRO A 159 10.41 -2.11 -13.37
CA PRO A 159 9.75 -2.95 -14.36
C PRO A 159 8.93 -4.06 -13.70
N GLN A 160 7.70 -4.27 -14.14
CA GLN A 160 6.86 -5.34 -13.61
C GLN A 160 7.49 -6.70 -13.89
N GLY A 161 7.42 -7.59 -12.91
CA GLY A 161 7.93 -8.95 -13.00
C GLY A 161 8.35 -9.49 -11.64
N VAL A 162 8.60 -10.80 -11.56
CA VAL A 162 9.01 -11.48 -10.33
C VAL A 162 10.47 -11.13 -10.01
N THR A 163 10.67 -9.93 -9.45
CA THR A 163 11.96 -9.37 -9.06
C THR A 163 11.88 -8.78 -7.66
N VAL A 164 13.01 -8.70 -6.97
CA VAL A 164 13.08 -8.09 -5.63
C VAL A 164 12.65 -6.63 -5.68
N ASP A 165 13.10 -5.86 -6.67
CA ASP A 165 12.79 -4.42 -6.76
C ASP A 165 11.29 -4.16 -6.96
N TYR A 166 10.65 -4.90 -7.87
CA TYR A 166 9.20 -4.77 -8.06
C TYR A 166 8.41 -5.30 -6.86
N GLY A 167 8.89 -6.36 -6.21
CA GLY A 167 8.36 -6.85 -4.95
C GLY A 167 8.43 -5.82 -3.83
N ALA A 168 9.54 -5.09 -3.72
CA ALA A 168 9.72 -4.00 -2.75
C ALA A 168 8.74 -2.86 -3.01
N TYR A 169 8.57 -2.50 -4.28
CA TYR A 169 7.60 -1.50 -4.71
C TYR A 169 6.16 -1.89 -4.37
N LEU A 170 5.79 -3.15 -4.61
CA LEU A 170 4.46 -3.66 -4.24
C LEU A 170 4.27 -3.76 -2.72
N ALA A 171 5.26 -4.25 -1.98
CA ALA A 171 5.15 -4.47 -0.53
C ALA A 171 5.19 -3.16 0.28
N GLY A 172 5.95 -2.16 -0.17
CA GLY A 172 6.05 -0.86 0.50
C GLY A 172 5.03 0.14 -0.04
N PRO A 173 5.35 0.89 -1.10
CA PRO A 173 4.49 1.96 -1.64
C PRO A 173 3.07 1.59 -2.02
N VAL A 174 2.83 0.35 -2.47
CA VAL A 174 1.49 -0.07 -2.91
C VAL A 174 0.71 -0.69 -1.76
N ALA A 175 1.21 -1.77 -1.14
CA ALA A 175 0.44 -2.59 -0.20
C ALA A 175 0.71 -2.30 1.29
N HIS A 176 1.71 -1.46 1.59
CA HIS A 176 2.02 -1.00 2.96
C HIS A 176 2.32 -2.10 3.97
N CYS A 177 2.83 -3.25 3.53
CA CYS A 177 3.22 -4.36 4.41
C CYS A 177 4.18 -3.86 5.51
N LEU A 178 5.13 -3.01 5.13
CA LEU A 178 6.18 -2.51 6.00
C LEU A 178 5.69 -1.49 7.03
N GLU A 179 4.49 -0.93 6.87
CA GLU A 179 3.94 0.05 7.83
C GLU A 179 3.65 -0.62 9.16
N CYS A 180 2.98 -1.78 9.14
CA CYS A 180 2.59 -2.51 10.35
C CYS A 180 3.67 -3.49 10.80
N HIS A 181 4.37 -4.11 9.85
CA HIS A 181 5.33 -5.17 10.13
C HIS A 181 6.75 -4.65 10.41
N THR A 182 6.95 -3.35 10.59
CA THR A 182 8.23 -2.78 11.05
C THR A 182 8.06 -2.36 12.50
N THR A 183 9.09 -2.55 13.33
CA THR A 183 9.04 -2.14 14.74
C THR A 183 8.78 -0.64 14.86
N PHE A 184 7.87 -0.25 15.75
CA PHE A 184 7.57 1.15 16.01
C PHE A 184 8.48 1.70 17.11
N GLY A 185 9.11 2.83 16.81
CA GLY A 185 9.77 3.68 17.81
C GLY A 185 8.89 4.87 18.20
N GLU A 186 9.46 5.83 18.92
CA GLU A 186 8.74 7.04 19.36
C GLU A 186 8.17 7.89 18.21
N MET A 187 8.80 7.83 17.03
CA MET A 187 8.44 8.63 15.86
C MET A 187 7.71 7.82 14.77
N GLY A 188 7.27 6.59 15.05
CA GLY A 188 6.63 5.70 14.09
C GLY A 188 7.51 4.51 13.66
N PRO A 189 7.21 3.86 12.51
CA PRO A 189 7.96 2.69 12.04
C PRO A 189 9.45 3.00 11.81
N MET A 190 10.32 2.15 12.35
CA MET A 190 11.77 2.29 12.29
C MET A 190 12.36 1.68 11.01
N PHE A 191 11.96 2.20 9.84
CA PHE A 191 12.32 1.66 8.53
C PHE A 191 13.83 1.46 8.30
N ASP A 192 14.69 2.28 8.93
CA ASP A 192 16.15 2.22 8.72
C ASP A 192 16.86 1.14 9.56
N THR A 193 16.25 0.69 10.65
CA THR A 193 16.94 -0.15 11.66
C THR A 193 16.21 -1.43 12.01
N HIS A 194 14.89 -1.48 11.85
CA HIS A 194 14.04 -2.62 12.25
C HIS A 194 13.02 -2.99 11.16
N LEU A 195 13.39 -2.78 9.90
CA LEU A 195 12.54 -3.05 8.75
C LEU A 195 12.02 -4.50 8.78
N GLY A 196 10.70 -4.67 8.82
CA GLY A 196 10.09 -5.99 8.78
C GLY A 196 10.17 -6.80 10.10
N ALA A 197 10.75 -6.25 11.18
CA ALA A 197 10.95 -7.00 12.44
C ALA A 197 9.65 -7.20 13.27
N GLY A 198 8.53 -6.62 12.86
CA GLY A 198 7.23 -6.79 13.51
C GLY A 198 7.13 -6.11 14.88
N GLY A 199 6.19 -6.60 15.69
CA GLY A 199 6.00 -6.20 17.09
C GLY A 199 4.92 -5.15 17.34
N PHE A 200 4.27 -4.62 16.30
CA PHE A 200 3.19 -3.64 16.49
C PHE A 200 1.90 -4.32 16.99
N GLU A 201 1.37 -3.87 18.13
CA GLU A 201 0.14 -4.40 18.72
C GLU A 201 -1.11 -3.68 18.20
N PHE A 202 -2.12 -4.46 17.82
CA PHE A 202 -3.45 -3.97 17.50
C PHE A 202 -4.44 -4.50 18.54
N HIS A 203 -5.23 -3.60 19.10
CA HIS A 203 -6.28 -3.93 20.06
C HIS A 203 -7.65 -3.73 19.44
N GLY A 204 -8.50 -4.74 19.53
CA GLY A 204 -9.88 -4.66 19.03
C GLY A 204 -10.83 -5.57 19.81
N PRO A 205 -12.11 -5.62 19.41
CA PRO A 205 -13.08 -6.54 20.01
C PRO A 205 -12.71 -8.03 19.84
N TRP A 206 -11.78 -8.34 18.95
CA TRP A 206 -11.21 -9.68 18.76
C TRP A 206 -10.05 -10.02 19.73
N GLY A 207 -9.64 -9.08 20.58
CA GLY A 207 -8.47 -9.19 21.45
C GLY A 207 -7.26 -8.42 20.90
N THR A 208 -6.06 -8.88 21.26
CA THR A 208 -4.80 -8.31 20.77
C THR A 208 -4.25 -9.18 19.64
N SER A 209 -3.84 -8.54 18.55
CA SER A 209 -3.01 -9.13 17.51
C SER A 209 -1.68 -8.39 17.42
N VAL A 210 -0.62 -9.09 17.05
CA VAL A 210 0.72 -8.51 16.91
C VAL A 210 1.15 -8.69 15.47
N ALA A 211 1.65 -7.63 14.85
CA ALA A 211 2.24 -7.70 13.51
C ALA A 211 3.46 -8.62 13.56
N ALA A 212 3.44 -9.69 12.76
CA ALA A 212 4.48 -10.70 12.74
C ALA A 212 5.82 -10.13 12.23
N ASN A 213 6.93 -10.74 12.66
CA ASN A 213 8.23 -10.57 12.01
C ASN A 213 8.17 -11.16 10.58
N ILE A 214 8.37 -10.32 9.57
CA ILE A 214 8.35 -10.68 8.15
C ILE A 214 9.75 -10.74 7.53
N THR A 215 10.81 -10.67 8.34
CA THR A 215 12.18 -10.88 7.86
C THR A 215 12.48 -12.36 7.64
N SER A 216 13.63 -12.66 7.03
CA SER A 216 14.14 -14.03 6.89
C SER A 216 14.76 -14.60 8.18
N HIS A 217 14.44 -14.05 9.35
CA HIS A 217 14.89 -14.59 10.64
C HIS A 217 14.12 -15.88 11.02
N PRO A 218 14.69 -16.80 11.82
CA PRO A 218 14.01 -18.03 12.26
C PRO A 218 12.68 -17.86 13.01
N ASP A 219 12.49 -16.75 13.74
CA ASP A 219 11.21 -16.40 14.36
C ASP A 219 10.25 -15.65 13.41
N GLY A 220 10.73 -15.33 12.19
CA GLY A 220 9.97 -14.71 11.12
C GLY A 220 9.65 -15.72 10.02
N LEU A 221 9.98 -15.38 8.77
CA LEU A 221 9.52 -16.15 7.61
C LEU A 221 10.35 -17.38 7.25
N ALA A 222 11.53 -17.56 7.86
CA ALA A 222 12.51 -18.57 7.40
C ALA A 222 11.96 -20.00 7.36
N GLY A 223 11.05 -20.35 8.26
CA GLY A 223 10.46 -21.69 8.37
C GLY A 223 9.28 -21.96 7.44
N TYR A 224 8.71 -20.93 6.81
CA TYR A 224 7.55 -21.07 5.94
C TYR A 224 7.98 -21.33 4.50
N SER A 225 7.21 -22.11 3.75
CA SER A 225 7.28 -22.20 2.29
C SER A 225 6.58 -21.01 1.61
N ASP A 226 6.90 -20.75 0.34
CA ASP A 226 6.26 -19.66 -0.40
C ASP A 226 4.75 -19.89 -0.61
N GLU A 227 4.30 -21.16 -0.69
CA GLU A 227 2.87 -21.48 -0.76
C GLU A 227 2.15 -21.13 0.56
N GLU A 228 2.78 -21.41 1.70
CA GLU A 228 2.26 -21.04 3.01
C GLU A 228 2.21 -19.52 3.18
N LEU A 229 3.27 -18.81 2.77
CA LEU A 229 3.29 -17.35 2.77
C LEU A 229 2.16 -16.79 1.89
N ALA A 230 1.97 -17.33 0.68
CA ALA A 230 0.90 -16.90 -0.21
C ALA A 230 -0.49 -17.07 0.42
N LYS A 231 -0.75 -18.19 1.09
CA LYS A 231 -2.02 -18.44 1.81
C LYS A 231 -2.19 -17.51 3.01
N MET A 232 -1.14 -17.27 3.80
CA MET A 232 -1.20 -16.34 4.92
C MET A 232 -1.52 -14.91 4.44
N ILE A 233 -0.86 -14.45 3.38
CA ILE A 233 -1.05 -13.10 2.82
C ILE A 233 -2.45 -12.91 2.22
N THR A 234 -2.94 -13.89 1.46
CA THR A 234 -4.17 -13.74 0.67
C THR A 234 -5.43 -14.27 1.35
N GLN A 235 -5.29 -15.20 2.30
CA GLN A 235 -6.42 -15.87 2.95
C GLN A 235 -6.46 -15.63 4.46
N GLY A 236 -5.36 -15.16 5.06
CA GLY A 236 -5.26 -15.00 6.51
C GLY A 236 -5.36 -16.34 7.24
N VAL A 237 -4.78 -17.40 6.68
CA VAL A 237 -4.80 -18.76 7.25
C VAL A 237 -3.38 -19.24 7.45
N ARG A 238 -3.05 -19.64 8.70
CA ARG A 238 -1.76 -20.24 9.06
C ARG A 238 -1.64 -21.68 8.52
N PRO A 239 -0.43 -22.25 8.45
CA PRO A 239 -0.24 -23.64 8.00
C PRO A 239 -1.01 -24.69 8.81
N ASP A 240 -1.25 -24.42 10.09
CA ASP A 240 -2.06 -25.28 10.97
C ASP A 240 -3.58 -25.15 10.74
N GLY A 241 -4.00 -24.30 9.80
CA GLY A 241 -5.39 -24.02 9.47
C GLY A 241 -6.06 -22.96 10.36
N SER A 242 -5.36 -22.42 11.36
CA SER A 242 -5.92 -21.37 12.21
C SER A 242 -6.05 -20.04 11.47
N ALA A 243 -7.12 -19.31 11.75
CA ALA A 243 -7.32 -17.98 11.20
C ALA A 243 -6.35 -16.97 11.85
N MET A 244 -5.80 -16.08 11.02
CA MET A 244 -5.04 -14.92 11.46
C MET A 244 -6.01 -13.80 11.85
N LEU A 245 -5.67 -13.08 12.92
CA LEU A 245 -6.52 -12.02 13.44
C LEU A 245 -6.42 -10.74 12.57
N PRO A 246 -7.41 -9.84 12.64
CA PRO A 246 -7.33 -8.50 12.04
C PRO A 246 -6.13 -7.70 12.55
N PRO A 247 -5.71 -6.59 11.90
CA PRO A 247 -6.41 -5.88 10.83
C PRO A 247 -5.85 -6.09 9.42
N MET A 248 -4.94 -7.06 9.20
CA MET A 248 -4.34 -7.27 7.88
C MET A 248 -5.43 -7.48 6.79
N PRO A 249 -5.37 -6.76 5.65
CA PRO A 249 -6.48 -6.69 4.70
C PRO A 249 -6.48 -7.84 3.70
N TYR A 250 -6.62 -9.08 4.17
CA TYR A 250 -6.49 -10.30 3.35
C TYR A 250 -7.36 -10.26 2.08
N GLY A 251 -8.60 -9.78 2.16
CA GLY A 251 -9.52 -9.72 1.00
C GLY A 251 -9.05 -8.80 -0.13
N TYR A 252 -8.26 -7.77 0.18
CA TYR A 252 -7.65 -6.87 -0.80
C TYR A 252 -6.37 -7.48 -1.38
N LEU A 253 -5.53 -8.07 -0.52
CA LEU A 253 -4.31 -8.75 -0.93
C LEU A 253 -4.60 -10.01 -1.76
N ALA A 254 -5.76 -10.66 -1.56
CA ALA A 254 -6.25 -11.78 -2.37
C ALA A 254 -6.44 -11.44 -3.86
N LYS A 255 -6.53 -10.15 -4.20
CA LYS A 255 -6.65 -9.71 -5.60
C LYS A 255 -5.30 -9.54 -6.30
N MET A 256 -4.18 -9.67 -5.58
CA MET A 256 -2.86 -9.67 -6.22
C MET A 256 -2.79 -10.77 -7.28
N THR A 257 -2.13 -10.48 -8.39
CA THR A 257 -1.82 -11.53 -9.38
C THR A 257 -0.83 -12.53 -8.78
N ALA A 258 -0.75 -13.72 -9.36
CA ALA A 258 0.24 -14.72 -8.92
C ALA A 258 1.67 -14.19 -9.02
N ASP A 259 2.00 -13.45 -10.08
CA ASP A 259 3.33 -12.87 -10.29
C ASP A 259 3.61 -11.73 -9.32
N ASP A 260 2.63 -10.86 -9.03
CA ASP A 260 2.78 -9.77 -8.06
C ASP A 260 2.98 -10.34 -6.64
N LEU A 261 2.22 -11.37 -6.26
CA LEU A 261 2.38 -12.04 -4.97
C LEU A 261 3.74 -12.76 -4.88
N ALA A 262 4.18 -13.41 -5.95
CA ALA A 262 5.51 -14.02 -6.02
C ALA A 262 6.62 -12.97 -5.91
N ALA A 263 6.47 -11.80 -6.53
CA ALA A 263 7.43 -10.69 -6.40
C ALA A 263 7.47 -10.18 -4.95
N VAL A 264 6.31 -9.97 -4.32
CA VAL A 264 6.22 -9.59 -2.89
C VAL A 264 6.93 -10.62 -2.02
N ILE A 265 6.65 -11.91 -2.18
CA ILE A 265 7.31 -12.97 -1.40
C ILE A 265 8.82 -12.95 -1.65
N LEU A 266 9.27 -12.81 -2.90
CA LEU A 266 10.69 -12.73 -3.23
C LEU A 266 11.36 -11.53 -2.53
N TYR A 267 10.70 -10.38 -2.45
CA TYR A 267 11.16 -9.25 -1.68
C TYR A 267 11.22 -9.54 -0.17
N LEU A 268 10.16 -10.12 0.41
CA LEU A 268 10.14 -10.45 1.84
C LEU A 268 11.29 -11.39 2.22
N ARG A 269 11.60 -12.38 1.36
CA ARG A 269 12.76 -13.27 1.53
C ARG A 269 14.10 -12.53 1.49
N SER A 270 14.17 -11.41 0.79
CA SER A 270 15.39 -10.59 0.68
C SER A 270 15.63 -9.68 1.88
N ILE A 271 14.62 -9.46 2.74
CA ILE A 271 14.77 -8.60 3.92
C ILE A 271 15.78 -9.27 4.88
N PRO A 272 16.86 -8.56 5.27
CA PRO A 272 17.85 -9.10 6.20
C PRO A 272 17.19 -9.61 7.49
N PRO A 273 17.65 -10.75 8.03
CA PRO A 273 17.07 -11.31 9.24
C PRO A 273 17.30 -10.38 10.43
N LEU A 274 16.23 -10.03 11.14
CA LEU A 274 16.26 -9.34 12.42
C LEU A 274 15.40 -10.13 13.40
N PRO A 275 15.83 -10.33 14.65
CA PRO A 275 14.98 -10.96 15.66
C PRO A 275 13.77 -10.07 15.95
N ASP A 276 12.68 -10.69 16.40
CA ASP A 276 11.55 -9.96 16.97
C ASP A 276 12.06 -9.07 18.13
N PRO A 277 11.63 -7.79 18.24
CA PRO A 277 12.03 -6.91 19.33
C PRO A 277 11.48 -7.29 20.71
N SER A 278 10.63 -8.33 20.82
CA SER A 278 9.98 -8.80 22.06
C SER A 278 10.86 -9.60 23.03
#